data_AF-A0A2N0HHY7-F1
#
_entry.id   AF-A0A2N0HHY7-F1
#
_cell.length_a   1.000
_cell.length_b   1.000
_cell.length_c   1.000
_cell.angle_alpha   90.00
_cell.angle_beta   90.00
_cell.angle_gamma   90.00
#
_symmetry.space_group_name_H-M   'P 1'
#
loop_
_entity.id
_entity.type
_entity.pdbx_description
1 polymer ?
#
loop_
_entity_poly.entity_id
_entity_poly.type
_entity_poly.pdbx_seq_one_letter_code
_entity_poly.pdbx_strand_id
1 'polypeptide(L)'
;MSKQKIKVVISDLDGTLLNSDHTISPYTKSVFQELHKQNYLIIVATGRHHLDAMTIINSLDFPVYLVTSNGARIHSPQKELLYSLNMNGDSVKSVLSLDIDPEITTVLFRETVWQTSKTNNKLNAFQKDLTYPPQVVDFAKLDDFNAIKIFFTHDNHQKLVDLKERILEDYPDTFSHAFSLPICLEFMDKSVDKSVAISKILEKEGYSFEETITFGDGFNDEKMLEAAGLGLIMGNAPENLKSKLPHLEVISTNNEDGVAKYLLRKLELASEI
;
A
#
# COMPACT_ATOMS: atom_id res chain seq x y z
N MET A 1 -12.10 -19.33 16.69
CA MET A 1 -11.03 -18.79 17.56
C MET A 1 -11.66 -17.97 18.66
N SER A 2 -11.28 -18.21 19.92
CA SER A 2 -11.78 -17.41 21.06
C SER A 2 -11.13 -16.02 21.06
N LYS A 3 -11.83 -15.03 21.64
CA LYS A 3 -11.42 -13.62 21.81
C LYS A 3 -10.00 -13.42 22.38
N GLN A 4 -9.42 -14.44 23.02
CA GLN A 4 -8.18 -14.36 23.78
C GLN A 4 -6.88 -14.27 22.95
N LYS A 5 -6.92 -14.45 21.62
CA LYS A 5 -5.68 -14.51 20.80
C LYS A 5 -5.36 -13.26 19.97
N ILE A 6 -6.32 -12.39 19.66
CA ILE A 6 -6.06 -11.23 18.80
C ILE A 6 -5.42 -10.08 19.61
N LYS A 7 -4.26 -9.61 19.16
CA LYS A 7 -3.49 -8.51 19.75
C LYS A 7 -3.08 -7.44 18.74
N VAL A 8 -3.14 -7.76 17.45
CA VAL A 8 -2.67 -6.88 16.38
C VAL A 8 -3.79 -6.64 15.37
N VAL A 9 -4.02 -5.39 15.01
CA VAL A 9 -4.95 -4.97 13.96
C VAL A 9 -4.13 -4.46 12.79
N ILE A 10 -4.32 -5.08 11.63
CA ILE A 10 -3.65 -4.71 10.38
C ILE A 10 -4.72 -4.26 9.39
N SER A 11 -4.57 -3.08 8.81
CA SER A 11 -5.51 -2.59 7.80
C SER A 11 -4.77 -2.06 6.59
N ASP A 12 -5.23 -2.44 5.39
CA ASP A 12 -5.00 -1.61 4.22
C ASP A 12 -5.70 -0.24 4.37
N LEU A 13 -5.28 0.73 3.55
CA LEU A 13 -5.76 2.10 3.58
C LEU A 13 -6.84 2.36 2.53
N ASP A 14 -6.52 2.26 1.23
CA ASP A 14 -7.39 2.70 0.14
C ASP A 14 -8.42 1.62 -0.20
N GLY A 15 -9.72 1.94 -0.13
CA GLY A 15 -10.75 0.91 -0.33
C GLY A 15 -10.95 0.01 0.89
N THR A 16 -10.21 0.26 1.98
CA THR A 16 -10.31 -0.49 3.24
C THR A 16 -10.62 0.43 4.42
N LEU A 17 -9.63 1.17 4.92
CA LEU A 17 -9.81 2.10 6.05
C LEU A 17 -10.36 3.46 5.62
N LEU A 18 -10.05 3.90 4.40
CA LEU A 18 -10.56 5.12 3.81
C LEU A 18 -11.87 4.89 3.07
N ASN A 19 -12.80 5.83 3.24
CA ASN A 19 -14.02 5.91 2.43
C ASN A 19 -13.72 6.42 1.00
N SER A 20 -14.76 6.52 0.18
CA SER A 20 -14.67 7.02 -1.20
C SER A 20 -14.17 8.45 -1.33
N ASP A 21 -14.21 9.24 -0.25
CA ASP A 21 -13.66 10.60 -0.21
C ASP A 21 -12.16 10.62 0.14
N HIS A 22 -11.55 9.43 0.27
CA HIS A 22 -10.17 9.23 0.71
C HIS A 22 -9.88 9.79 2.11
N THR A 23 -10.87 9.68 3.01
CA THR A 23 -10.76 10.13 4.40
C THR A 23 -11.09 9.01 5.37
N ILE A 24 -10.54 9.07 6.58
CA ILE A 24 -10.94 8.20 7.70
C ILE A 24 -12.17 8.85 8.34
N SER A 25 -13.29 8.12 8.43
CA SER A 25 -14.50 8.65 9.04
C SER A 25 -14.30 8.93 10.53
N PRO A 26 -15.05 9.88 11.14
CA PRO A 26 -15.00 10.12 12.57
C PRO A 26 -15.30 8.86 13.40
N TYR A 27 -16.20 8.00 12.92
CA TYR A 27 -16.56 6.75 13.57
C TYR A 27 -15.43 5.72 13.51
N THR A 28 -14.80 5.54 12.34
CA THR A 28 -13.65 4.64 12.21
C THR A 28 -12.48 5.12 13.08
N LYS A 29 -12.23 6.43 13.11
CA LYS A 29 -11.22 7.04 13.98
C LYS A 29 -11.47 6.74 15.46
N SER A 30 -12.71 6.91 15.97
CA SER A 30 -13.00 6.67 17.39
C SER A 30 -12.81 5.20 17.79
N VAL A 31 -13.19 4.25 16.93
CA VAL A 31 -12.94 2.81 17.16
C VAL A 31 -11.44 2.51 17.22
N PHE A 32 -10.65 3.07 16.31
CA PHE A 32 -9.20 2.87 16.27
C PHE A 32 -8.49 3.51 17.47
N GLN A 33 -8.96 4.67 17.92
CA GLN A 33 -8.47 5.29 19.16
C GLN A 33 -8.75 4.42 20.39
N GLU A 34 -9.92 3.79 20.45
CA GLU A 34 -10.25 2.88 21.55
C GLU A 34 -9.38 1.61 21.53
N LEU A 35 -9.14 1.04 20.35
CA LEU A 35 -8.21 -0.09 20.19
C LEU A 35 -6.81 0.27 20.68
N HIS A 36 -6.32 1.46 20.35
CA HIS A 36 -5.03 1.91 20.85
C HIS A 36 -5.02 2.01 22.39
N LYS A 37 -6.05 2.60 23.01
CA LYS A 37 -6.15 2.70 24.49
C LYS A 37 -6.15 1.33 25.17
N GLN A 38 -6.67 0.31 24.49
CA GLN A 38 -6.66 -1.08 24.95
C GLN A 38 -5.36 -1.84 24.62
N ASN A 39 -4.31 -1.13 24.16
CA ASN A 39 -2.99 -1.66 23.82
C ASN A 39 -2.99 -2.66 22.66
N TYR A 40 -3.93 -2.56 21.71
CA TYR A 40 -3.78 -3.26 20.44
C TYR A 40 -2.64 -2.62 19.64
N LEU A 41 -1.79 -3.46 19.07
CA LEU A 41 -0.81 -3.01 18.09
C LEU A 41 -1.54 -2.72 16.77
N ILE A 42 -1.41 -1.50 16.25
CA ILE A 42 -2.07 -1.10 15.00
C ILE A 42 -1.02 -0.90 13.91
N ILE A 43 -1.21 -1.61 12.80
CA ILE A 43 -0.36 -1.54 11.60
C ILE A 43 -1.22 -1.11 10.42
N VAL A 44 -0.84 -0.03 9.76
CA VAL A 44 -1.45 0.40 8.50
C VAL A 44 -0.52 0.02 7.35
N ALA A 45 -1.03 -0.66 6.33
CA ALA A 45 -0.23 -1.18 5.23
C ALA A 45 -0.78 -0.78 3.85
N THR A 46 -0.09 0.10 3.12
CA THR A 46 -0.62 0.73 1.89
C THR A 46 0.37 0.68 0.72
N GLY A 47 -0.15 0.76 -0.51
CA GLY A 47 0.63 0.98 -1.73
C GLY A 47 1.11 2.44 -1.91
N ARG A 48 0.55 3.38 -1.14
CA ARG A 48 0.92 4.81 -1.20
C ARG A 48 2.39 5.05 -0.85
N HIS A 49 2.89 6.20 -1.27
CA HIS A 49 4.18 6.71 -0.81
C HIS A 49 4.09 7.15 0.65
N HIS A 50 5.20 7.07 1.41
CA HIS A 50 5.16 7.34 2.85
C HIS A 50 4.76 8.78 3.19
N LEU A 51 5.18 9.75 2.38
CA LEU A 51 4.80 11.15 2.57
C LEU A 51 3.28 11.37 2.43
N ASP A 52 2.60 10.64 1.53
CA ASP A 52 1.13 10.74 1.40
C ASP A 52 0.42 10.01 2.54
N ALA A 53 0.87 8.79 2.82
CA ALA A 53 0.24 7.94 3.82
C ALA A 53 0.34 8.55 5.22
N MET A 54 1.50 9.15 5.56
CA MET A 54 1.71 9.82 6.85
C MET A 54 0.71 10.95 7.09
N THR A 55 0.41 11.77 6.09
CA THR A 55 -0.57 12.85 6.21
C THR A 55 -1.96 12.32 6.58
N ILE A 56 -2.34 11.19 6.00
CA ILE A 56 -3.63 10.55 6.25
C ILE A 56 -3.66 9.91 7.64
N ILE A 57 -2.66 9.09 8.00
CA ILE A 57 -2.67 8.38 9.28
C ILE A 57 -2.52 9.32 10.48
N ASN A 58 -1.92 10.51 10.31
CA ASN A 58 -1.88 11.52 11.36
C ASN A 58 -3.29 11.94 11.82
N SER A 59 -4.31 11.81 10.95
CA SER A 59 -5.70 12.10 11.30
C SER A 59 -6.29 11.15 12.34
N LEU A 60 -5.66 10.00 12.63
CA LEU A 60 -6.07 9.09 13.71
C LEU A 60 -5.81 9.68 15.10
N ASP A 61 -4.94 10.68 15.23
CA ASP A 61 -4.47 11.30 16.48
C ASP A 61 -3.75 10.33 17.44
N PHE A 62 -3.15 9.27 16.91
CA PHE A 62 -2.25 8.41 17.66
C PHE A 62 -1.23 7.72 16.76
N PRO A 63 -0.08 7.28 17.30
CA PRO A 63 0.99 6.75 16.47
C PRO A 63 0.71 5.27 16.09
N VAL A 64 1.02 4.90 14.85
CA VAL A 64 0.87 3.54 14.31
C VAL A 64 2.15 3.10 13.60
N TYR A 65 2.34 1.80 13.48
CA TYR A 65 3.29 1.29 12.50
C TYR A 65 2.73 1.52 11.09
N LEU A 66 3.59 1.97 10.19
CA LEU A 66 3.20 2.28 8.83
C LEU A 66 4.07 1.53 7.82
N VAL A 67 3.44 0.62 7.09
CA VAL A 67 4.01 -0.09 5.94
C VAL A 67 3.55 0.64 4.68
N THR A 68 4.48 1.09 3.84
CA THR A 68 4.16 1.87 2.63
C THR A 68 4.82 1.30 1.40
N SER A 69 4.34 1.75 0.23
CA SER A 69 4.82 1.29 -1.06
C SER A 69 4.83 -0.24 -1.11
N ASN A 70 3.68 -0.84 -0.77
CA ASN A 70 3.43 -2.28 -0.78
C ASN A 70 4.41 -3.13 0.05
N GLY A 71 5.10 -2.56 1.04
CA GLY A 71 6.09 -3.27 1.86
C GLY A 71 7.53 -2.83 1.67
N ALA A 72 7.80 -1.90 0.75
CA ALA A 72 9.15 -1.41 0.52
C ALA A 72 9.67 -0.52 1.67
N ARG A 73 8.79 0.03 2.51
CA ARG A 73 9.17 0.86 3.65
C ARG A 73 8.39 0.45 4.90
N ILE A 74 9.07 0.49 6.05
CA ILE A 74 8.45 0.40 7.38
C ILE A 74 8.84 1.64 8.17
N HIS A 75 7.85 2.37 8.67
CA HIS A 75 8.06 3.44 9.63
C HIS A 75 7.50 3.04 11.00
N SER A 76 8.23 3.41 12.05
CA SER A 76 7.82 3.19 13.45
C SER A 76 6.66 4.13 13.84
N PRO A 77 6.00 3.88 14.98
CA PRO A 77 5.06 4.83 15.57
C PRO A 77 5.67 6.22 15.80
N GLN A 78 6.99 6.30 16.03
CA GLN A 78 7.75 7.55 16.16
C GLN A 78 8.17 8.15 14.80
N LYS A 79 7.70 7.58 13.69
CA LYS A 79 8.00 7.98 12.29
C LYS A 79 9.45 7.72 11.86
N GLU A 80 10.18 6.88 12.58
CA GLU A 80 11.54 6.47 12.20
C GLU A 80 11.48 5.42 11.09
N LEU A 81 12.34 5.55 10.07
CA LEU A 81 12.47 4.55 9.03
C LEU A 81 13.20 3.31 9.57
N LEU A 82 12.47 2.20 9.74
CA LEU A 82 12.99 0.95 10.29
C LEU A 82 13.49 -0.02 9.22
N TYR A 83 12.90 0.04 8.04
CA TYR A 83 13.23 -0.84 6.92
C TYR A 83 13.01 -0.13 5.59
N SER A 84 13.94 -0.33 4.67
CA SER A 84 13.83 0.11 3.29
C SER A 84 14.30 -0.97 2.34
N LEU A 85 13.57 -1.13 1.24
CA LEU A 85 13.92 -1.95 0.11
C LEU A 85 13.76 -1.11 -1.16
N ASN A 86 14.84 -0.95 -1.90
CA ASN A 86 14.86 -0.28 -3.19
C ASN A 86 14.98 -1.30 -4.30
N MET A 87 14.51 -0.90 -5.47
CA MET A 87 14.86 -1.57 -6.72
C MET A 87 16.37 -1.47 -6.94
N ASN A 88 16.96 -2.52 -7.52
CA ASN A 88 18.35 -2.49 -7.96
C ASN A 88 18.54 -1.38 -9.02
N GLY A 89 19.51 -0.47 -8.79
CA GLY A 89 19.75 0.68 -9.65
C GLY A 89 20.15 0.31 -11.09
N ASP A 90 20.89 -0.77 -11.30
CA ASP A 90 21.27 -1.23 -12.64
C ASP A 90 20.04 -1.75 -13.40
N SER A 91 19.14 -2.45 -12.72
CA SER A 91 17.87 -2.90 -13.29
C SER A 91 16.96 -1.71 -13.65
N VAL A 92 16.86 -0.70 -12.77
CA VAL A 92 16.12 0.54 -13.05
C VAL A 92 16.71 1.27 -14.25
N LYS A 93 18.03 1.44 -14.29
CA LYS A 93 18.75 2.06 -15.41
C LYS A 93 18.47 1.34 -16.73
N SER A 94 18.46 0.02 -16.71
CA SER A 94 18.23 -0.79 -17.91
C SER A 94 16.79 -0.64 -18.41
N VAL A 95 15.79 -0.61 -17.53
CA VAL A 95 14.39 -0.31 -17.89
C VAL A 95 14.26 1.10 -18.48
N LEU A 96 14.90 2.11 -17.87
CA LEU A 96 14.87 3.49 -18.38
C LEU A 96 15.63 3.67 -19.70
N SER A 97 16.48 2.72 -20.09
CA SER A 97 17.21 2.71 -21.36
C SER A 97 16.44 2.05 -22.49
N LEU A 98 15.27 1.46 -22.21
CA LEU A 98 14.38 0.92 -23.23
C LEU A 98 13.83 2.05 -24.11
N ASP A 99 13.52 1.73 -25.36
CA ASP A 99 12.78 2.63 -26.25
C ASP A 99 11.30 2.67 -25.83
N ILE A 100 11.02 3.52 -24.82
CA ILE A 100 9.69 3.74 -24.27
C ILE A 100 8.99 4.78 -25.14
N ASP A 101 7.75 4.48 -25.56
CA ASP A 101 6.92 5.40 -26.32
C ASP A 101 6.86 6.79 -25.63
N PRO A 102 7.22 7.88 -26.32
CA PRO A 102 7.27 9.22 -25.73
C PRO A 102 5.90 9.72 -25.23
N GLU A 103 4.79 9.09 -25.64
CA GLU A 103 3.47 9.35 -25.09
C GLU A 103 3.30 8.80 -23.66
N ILE A 104 4.04 7.76 -23.27
CA ILE A 104 4.03 7.23 -21.91
C ILE A 104 4.79 8.18 -20.98
N THR A 105 4.17 8.57 -19.87
CA THR A 105 4.86 9.32 -18.81
C THR A 105 5.56 8.32 -17.91
N THR A 106 6.88 8.44 -17.78
CA THR A 106 7.68 7.61 -16.87
C THR A 106 7.94 8.38 -15.60
N VAL A 107 7.75 7.73 -14.45
CA VAL A 107 7.99 8.33 -13.14
C VAL A 107 8.87 7.41 -12.31
N LEU A 108 9.88 8.00 -11.68
CA LEU A 108 10.75 7.38 -10.72
C LEU A 108 10.50 8.00 -9.34
N PHE A 109 9.99 7.20 -8.40
CA PHE A 109 9.83 7.63 -7.02
C PHE A 109 10.99 7.18 -6.16
N ARG A 110 11.54 8.17 -5.44
CA ARG A 110 12.61 8.05 -4.47
C ARG A 110 12.17 8.74 -3.18
N GLU A 111 12.88 8.51 -2.08
CA GLU A 111 12.49 8.95 -0.72
C GLU A 111 11.71 10.27 -0.67
N THR A 112 12.30 11.36 -1.13
CA THR A 112 11.64 12.68 -1.14
C THR A 112 11.56 13.27 -2.55
N VAL A 113 11.82 12.46 -3.58
CA VAL A 113 11.97 12.93 -4.96
C VAL A 113 11.02 12.19 -5.88
N TRP A 114 10.17 12.96 -6.53
CA TRP A 114 9.39 12.56 -7.69
C TRP A 114 10.13 13.03 -8.94
N GLN A 115 10.69 12.11 -9.72
CA GLN A 115 11.26 12.44 -11.03
C GLN A 115 10.36 11.94 -12.15
N THR A 116 10.07 12.76 -13.15
CA THR A 116 9.17 12.42 -14.27
C THR A 116 9.80 12.76 -15.61
N SER A 117 9.51 12.00 -16.66
CA SER A 117 10.00 12.28 -18.01
C SER A 117 9.36 13.53 -18.62
N LYS A 118 8.14 13.88 -18.18
CA LYS A 118 7.39 15.05 -18.65
C LYS A 118 6.33 15.50 -17.66
N THR A 119 5.85 16.72 -17.84
CA THR A 119 4.70 17.25 -17.10
C THR A 119 3.45 16.47 -17.46
N ASN A 120 2.71 15.99 -16.45
CA ASN A 120 1.44 15.31 -16.63
C ASN A 120 0.42 15.87 -15.62
N ASN A 121 -0.44 16.78 -16.07
CA ASN A 121 -1.38 17.46 -15.18
C ASN A 121 -2.43 16.52 -14.56
N LYS A 122 -2.84 15.47 -15.28
CA LYS A 122 -3.77 14.46 -14.75
C LYS A 122 -3.13 13.71 -13.60
N LEU A 123 -1.88 13.27 -13.77
CA LEU A 123 -1.13 12.58 -12.73
C LEU A 123 -0.86 13.50 -11.53
N ASN A 124 -0.41 14.73 -11.80
CA ASN A 124 -0.11 15.70 -10.74
C ASN A 124 -1.35 16.09 -9.92
N ALA A 125 -2.55 16.03 -10.51
CA ALA A 125 -3.80 16.32 -9.79
C ALA A 125 -4.16 15.29 -8.70
N PHE A 126 -3.58 14.07 -8.75
CA PHE A 126 -3.74 13.10 -7.66
C PHE A 126 -2.97 13.51 -6.40
N GLN A 127 -1.97 14.39 -6.52
CA GLN A 127 -1.19 14.89 -5.40
C GLN A 127 -1.77 16.22 -4.91
N LYS A 128 -2.65 16.14 -3.90
CA LYS A 128 -3.26 17.33 -3.30
C LYS A 128 -2.26 18.13 -2.44
N ASP A 129 -1.29 17.45 -1.84
CA ASP A 129 -0.26 18.04 -0.98
C ASP A 129 1.11 17.99 -1.66
N LEU A 130 1.62 19.14 -2.09
CA LEU A 130 2.89 19.32 -2.83
C LEU A 130 4.15 19.18 -1.93
N THR A 131 4.12 18.29 -0.94
CA THR A 131 5.27 18.10 -0.02
C THR A 131 6.49 17.51 -0.74
N TYR A 132 6.31 16.91 -1.92
CA TYR A 132 7.38 16.45 -2.80
C TYR A 132 6.97 16.64 -4.28
N PRO A 133 7.23 17.81 -4.88
CA PRO A 133 6.72 18.15 -6.21
C PRO A 133 7.43 17.37 -7.34
N PRO A 134 6.75 17.14 -8.48
CA PRO A 134 7.32 16.47 -9.63
C PRO A 134 8.45 17.30 -10.27
N GLN A 135 9.57 16.63 -10.52
CA GLN A 135 10.75 17.20 -11.18
C GLN A 135 10.86 16.58 -12.57
N VAL A 136 10.72 17.39 -13.61
CA VAL A 136 10.95 16.92 -14.98
C VAL A 136 12.45 16.72 -15.19
N VAL A 137 12.86 15.50 -15.55
CA VAL A 137 14.27 15.15 -15.76
C VAL A 137 14.47 14.43 -17.08
N ASP A 138 15.70 14.54 -17.59
CA ASP A 138 16.19 13.66 -18.66
C ASP A 138 16.79 12.41 -18.01
N PHE A 139 16.06 11.29 -18.08
CA PHE A 139 16.47 10.02 -17.46
C PHE A 139 17.80 9.49 -18.01
N ALA A 140 18.19 9.86 -19.23
CA ALA A 140 19.48 9.47 -19.82
C ALA A 140 20.68 10.14 -19.15
N LYS A 141 20.45 11.21 -18.38
CA LYS A 141 21.48 11.99 -17.66
C LYS A 141 21.45 11.77 -16.15
N LEU A 142 20.68 10.80 -15.65
CA LEU A 142 20.70 10.48 -14.22
C LEU A 142 22.00 9.73 -13.85
N ASP A 143 22.56 10.13 -12.70
CA ASP A 143 23.71 9.46 -12.09
C ASP A 143 23.29 8.47 -10.98
N ASP A 144 22.06 8.58 -10.49
CA ASP A 144 21.52 7.74 -9.41
C ASP A 144 20.15 7.18 -9.78
N PHE A 145 20.09 5.86 -9.82
CA PHE A 145 18.93 5.07 -10.23
C PHE A 145 18.25 4.34 -9.07
N ASN A 146 18.68 4.58 -7.82
CA ASN A 146 18.01 4.00 -6.66
C ASN A 146 16.59 4.54 -6.52
N ALA A 147 15.62 3.64 -6.52
CA ALA A 147 14.20 4.00 -6.48
C ALA A 147 13.40 3.03 -5.61
N ILE A 148 12.35 3.57 -5.00
CA ILE A 148 11.33 2.79 -4.29
C ILE A 148 10.49 2.05 -5.33
N LYS A 149 10.03 2.79 -6.34
CA LYS A 149 9.22 2.28 -7.44
C LYS A 149 9.44 3.09 -8.71
N ILE A 150 9.24 2.44 -9.85
CA ILE A 150 9.08 3.08 -11.15
C ILE A 150 7.65 2.82 -11.63
N PHE A 151 7.01 3.82 -12.22
CA PHE A 151 5.68 3.62 -12.80
C PHE A 151 5.48 4.41 -14.08
N PHE A 152 4.56 3.90 -14.89
CA PHE A 152 4.29 4.34 -16.25
C PHE A 152 2.82 4.69 -16.36
N THR A 153 2.50 5.87 -16.91
CA THR A 153 1.12 6.31 -17.07
C THR A 153 0.78 6.69 -18.50
N HIS A 154 -0.39 6.25 -18.94
CA HIS A 154 -0.93 6.52 -20.27
C HIS A 154 -2.44 6.25 -20.30
N ASP A 155 -3.21 7.02 -21.08
CA ASP A 155 -4.67 6.86 -21.19
C ASP A 155 -5.08 5.58 -21.95
N ASN A 156 -4.21 5.10 -22.86
CA ASN A 156 -4.38 3.82 -23.55
C ASN A 156 -3.72 2.69 -22.73
N HIS A 157 -4.56 1.83 -22.12
CA HIS A 157 -4.14 0.67 -21.34
C HIS A 157 -3.24 -0.30 -22.14
N GLN A 158 -3.53 -0.53 -23.42
CA GLN A 158 -2.78 -1.49 -24.23
C GLN A 158 -1.30 -1.10 -24.36
N LYS A 159 -0.99 0.20 -24.48
CA LYS A 159 0.41 0.66 -24.51
C LYS A 159 1.17 0.29 -23.24
N LEU A 160 0.50 0.33 -22.08
CA LEU A 160 1.10 -0.07 -20.81
C LEU A 160 1.24 -1.59 -20.73
N VAL A 161 0.29 -2.35 -21.26
CA VAL A 161 0.41 -3.82 -21.35
C VAL A 161 1.58 -4.23 -22.24
N ASP A 162 1.74 -3.61 -23.40
CA ASP A 162 2.85 -3.89 -24.33
C ASP A 162 4.20 -3.54 -23.68
N LEU A 163 4.29 -2.39 -23.00
CA LEU A 163 5.48 -2.01 -22.24
C LEU A 163 5.78 -2.99 -21.10
N LYS A 164 4.74 -3.42 -20.38
CA LYS A 164 4.88 -4.42 -19.31
C LYS A 164 5.47 -5.71 -19.85
N GLU A 165 4.92 -6.24 -20.94
CA GLU A 165 5.38 -7.49 -21.54
C GLU A 165 6.84 -7.38 -21.99
N ARG A 166 7.22 -6.26 -22.61
CA ARG A 166 8.62 -5.99 -22.99
C ARG A 166 9.56 -5.94 -21.79
N ILE A 167 9.18 -5.27 -20.70
CA ILE A 167 10.00 -5.24 -19.48
C ILE A 167 10.15 -6.64 -18.87
N LEU A 168 9.07 -7.44 -18.88
CA LEU A 168 9.08 -8.79 -18.29
C LEU A 168 9.77 -9.83 -19.18
N GLU A 169 9.90 -9.60 -20.49
CA GLU A 169 10.70 -10.45 -21.38
C GLU A 169 12.20 -10.39 -21.00
N ASP A 170 12.71 -9.18 -20.74
CA ASP A 170 14.11 -8.97 -20.36
C ASP A 170 14.36 -9.23 -18.86
N TYR A 171 13.35 -9.03 -18.00
CA TYR A 171 13.48 -9.07 -16.53
C TYR A 171 12.35 -9.85 -15.82
N PRO A 172 12.13 -11.13 -16.17
CA PRO A 172 10.96 -11.89 -15.70
C PRO A 172 10.89 -12.06 -14.17
N ASP A 173 12.05 -12.14 -13.52
CA ASP A 173 12.17 -12.42 -12.08
C ASP A 173 12.82 -11.25 -11.31
N THR A 174 12.82 -10.04 -11.85
CA THR A 174 13.45 -8.89 -11.18
C THR A 174 12.44 -8.04 -10.42
N PHE A 175 11.22 -7.92 -10.96
CA PHE A 175 10.25 -6.95 -10.48
C PHE A 175 8.93 -7.58 -10.08
N SER A 176 8.32 -7.05 -9.02
CA SER A 176 6.89 -7.16 -8.80
C SER A 176 6.20 -6.07 -9.60
N HIS A 177 5.01 -6.33 -10.13
CA HIS A 177 4.28 -5.36 -10.94
C HIS A 177 2.78 -5.43 -10.69
N ALA A 178 2.12 -4.28 -10.85
CA ALA A 178 0.68 -4.17 -10.71
C ALA A 178 0.14 -3.00 -11.53
N PHE A 179 -1.12 -3.10 -11.94
CA PHE A 179 -1.89 -1.93 -12.36
C PHE A 179 -2.65 -1.40 -11.15
N SER A 180 -2.26 -0.23 -10.63
CA SER A 180 -3.01 0.45 -9.57
C SER A 180 -4.28 1.10 -10.11
N LEU A 181 -4.22 1.55 -11.36
CA LEU A 181 -5.35 1.94 -12.20
C LEU A 181 -5.11 1.38 -13.61
N PRO A 182 -6.13 1.25 -14.47
CA PRO A 182 -5.92 0.85 -15.87
C PRO A 182 -4.93 1.73 -16.63
N ILE A 183 -4.74 2.96 -16.18
CA ILE A 183 -3.85 3.98 -16.75
C ILE A 183 -2.51 4.12 -16.02
N CYS A 184 -2.22 3.25 -15.04
CA CYS A 184 -1.03 3.35 -14.19
C CYS A 184 -0.44 1.95 -13.93
N LEU A 185 0.70 1.68 -14.56
CA LEU A 185 1.48 0.46 -14.38
C LEU A 185 2.65 0.72 -13.45
N GLU A 186 2.78 -0.05 -12.38
CA GLU A 186 3.83 0.11 -11.37
C GLU A 186 4.74 -1.11 -11.34
N PHE A 187 6.04 -0.86 -11.15
CA PHE A 187 7.06 -1.86 -10.87
C PHE A 187 7.81 -1.52 -9.58
N MET A 188 8.07 -2.55 -8.81
CA MET A 188 8.86 -2.51 -7.58
C MET A 188 9.82 -3.70 -7.56
N ASP A 189 10.72 -3.78 -6.58
CA ASP A 189 11.53 -4.98 -6.40
C ASP A 189 10.62 -6.21 -6.17
N LYS A 190 10.97 -7.37 -6.75
CA LYS A 190 10.17 -8.60 -6.62
C LYS A 190 9.94 -9.06 -5.19
N SER A 191 10.81 -8.68 -4.26
CA SER A 191 10.73 -9.06 -2.85
C SER A 191 9.84 -8.13 -2.02
N VAL A 192 9.32 -7.04 -2.61
CA VAL A 192 8.36 -6.15 -1.97
C VAL A 192 7.01 -6.85 -1.81
N ASP A 193 6.56 -6.93 -0.56
CA ASP A 193 5.25 -7.49 -0.20
C ASP A 193 4.82 -6.97 1.17
N LYS A 194 3.52 -6.62 1.32
CA LYS A 194 2.98 -6.11 2.58
C LYS A 194 3.15 -7.13 3.70
N SER A 195 2.87 -8.41 3.45
CA SER A 195 2.96 -9.48 4.46
C SER A 195 4.40 -9.67 4.94
N VAL A 196 5.39 -9.57 4.05
CA VAL A 196 6.81 -9.67 4.41
C VAL A 196 7.22 -8.50 5.30
N ALA A 197 6.81 -7.28 4.97
CA ALA A 197 7.09 -6.12 5.81
C ALA A 197 6.39 -6.21 7.18
N ILE A 198 5.12 -6.61 7.19
CA ILE A 198 4.35 -6.83 8.42
C ILE A 198 5.01 -7.89 9.30
N SER A 199 5.50 -8.99 8.72
CA SER A 199 6.16 -10.05 9.48
C SER A 199 7.35 -9.55 10.30
N LYS A 200 8.12 -8.59 9.76
CA LYS A 200 9.25 -7.95 10.47
C LYS A 200 8.77 -7.13 11.67
N ILE A 201 7.62 -6.46 11.55
CA ILE A 201 7.00 -5.71 12.66
C ILE A 201 6.52 -6.69 13.73
N LEU A 202 5.83 -7.76 13.33
CA LEU A 202 5.33 -8.78 14.26
C LEU A 202 6.48 -9.43 15.04
N GLU A 203 7.55 -9.86 14.35
CA GLU A 203 8.75 -10.42 14.97
C GLU A 203 9.38 -9.45 15.98
N LYS A 204 9.52 -8.18 15.59
CA LYS A 204 10.07 -7.12 16.46
C LYS A 204 9.23 -6.91 17.73
N GLU A 205 7.91 -6.99 17.61
CA GLU A 205 6.96 -6.77 18.72
C GLU A 205 6.62 -8.07 19.49
N GLY A 206 7.20 -9.21 19.09
CA GLY A 206 6.97 -10.50 19.76
C GLY A 206 5.61 -11.14 19.46
N TYR A 207 4.99 -10.81 18.33
CA TYR A 207 3.72 -11.36 17.86
C TYR A 207 3.91 -12.27 16.65
N SER A 208 2.88 -13.06 16.37
CA SER A 208 2.74 -13.85 15.15
C SER A 208 1.49 -13.45 14.37
N PHE A 209 1.40 -13.83 13.09
CA PHE A 209 0.18 -13.61 12.31
C PHE A 209 -1.06 -14.29 12.92
N GLU A 210 -0.91 -15.38 13.68
CA GLU A 210 -2.04 -16.04 14.34
C GLU A 210 -2.75 -15.15 15.38
N GLU A 211 -2.10 -14.06 15.82
CA GLU A 211 -2.61 -13.07 16.76
C GLU A 211 -3.12 -11.80 16.05
N THR A 212 -3.21 -11.81 14.72
CA THR A 212 -3.63 -10.66 13.92
C THR A 212 -5.07 -10.80 13.42
N ILE A 213 -5.75 -9.65 13.34
CA ILE A 213 -6.90 -9.45 12.45
C ILE A 213 -6.46 -8.53 11.31
N THR A 214 -6.81 -8.88 10.07
CA THR A 214 -6.32 -8.18 8.88
C THR A 214 -7.45 -7.86 7.91
N PHE A 215 -7.43 -6.64 7.37
CA PHE A 215 -8.43 -6.13 6.43
C PHE A 215 -7.76 -5.66 5.13
N GLY A 216 -8.35 -5.98 3.99
CA GLY A 216 -7.84 -5.59 2.68
C GLY A 216 -8.87 -5.81 1.57
N ASP A 217 -8.65 -5.14 0.45
CA ASP A 217 -9.53 -5.18 -0.72
C ASP A 217 -8.78 -5.44 -2.04
N GLY A 218 -7.44 -5.38 -2.03
CA GLY A 218 -6.60 -5.51 -3.22
C GLY A 218 -5.80 -6.82 -3.30
N PHE A 219 -5.26 -7.12 -4.49
CA PHE A 219 -4.36 -8.27 -4.68
C PHE A 219 -3.03 -8.13 -3.95
N ASN A 220 -2.58 -6.90 -3.68
CA ASN A 220 -1.42 -6.63 -2.82
C ASN A 220 -1.68 -6.95 -1.34
N ASP A 221 -2.93 -7.25 -0.96
CA ASP A 221 -3.31 -7.64 0.40
C ASP A 221 -3.43 -9.16 0.57
N GLU A 222 -3.47 -9.92 -0.53
CA GLU A 222 -3.74 -11.36 -0.56
C GLU A 222 -2.93 -12.13 0.49
N LYS A 223 -1.60 -11.97 0.49
CA LYS A 223 -0.74 -12.72 1.40
C LYS A 223 -0.92 -12.32 2.87
N MET A 224 -1.21 -11.05 3.16
CA MET A 224 -1.45 -10.64 4.55
C MET A 224 -2.82 -11.10 5.04
N LEU A 225 -3.82 -11.18 4.15
CA LEU A 225 -5.14 -11.73 4.43
C LEU A 225 -5.07 -13.24 4.70
N GLU A 226 -4.33 -13.98 3.89
CA GLU A 226 -4.13 -15.43 4.07
C GLU A 226 -3.31 -15.78 5.31
N ALA A 227 -2.28 -15.00 5.62
CA ALA A 227 -1.39 -15.29 6.74
C ALA A 227 -2.07 -15.04 8.11
N ALA A 228 -3.00 -14.08 8.17
CA ALA A 228 -3.61 -13.62 9.41
C ALA A 228 -4.43 -14.70 10.13
N GLY A 229 -4.42 -14.65 11.46
CA GLY A 229 -5.30 -15.46 12.30
C GLY A 229 -6.78 -15.21 11.97
N LEU A 230 -7.10 -13.97 11.56
CA LEU A 230 -8.39 -13.60 10.99
C LEU A 230 -8.23 -12.60 9.84
N GLY A 231 -8.17 -13.10 8.60
CA GLY A 231 -8.22 -12.28 7.38
C GLY A 231 -9.65 -11.97 6.93
N LEU A 232 -9.93 -10.72 6.56
CA LEU A 232 -11.24 -10.23 6.19
C LEU A 232 -11.18 -9.41 4.90
N ILE A 233 -11.99 -9.80 3.92
CA ILE A 233 -12.05 -9.14 2.62
C ILE A 233 -13.12 -8.05 2.66
N MET A 234 -12.80 -6.86 2.17
CA MET A 234 -13.77 -5.76 2.09
C MET A 234 -14.88 -6.05 1.08
N GLY A 235 -16.11 -5.61 1.35
CA GLY A 235 -17.26 -5.82 0.46
C GLY A 235 -17.07 -5.23 -0.94
N ASN A 236 -16.31 -4.14 -1.04
CA ASN A 236 -15.95 -3.46 -2.28
C ASN A 236 -14.74 -4.08 -3.02
N ALA A 237 -14.14 -5.15 -2.48
CA ALA A 237 -13.04 -5.83 -3.14
C ALA A 237 -13.46 -6.43 -4.50
N PRO A 238 -12.54 -6.55 -5.48
CA PRO A 238 -12.83 -7.20 -6.76
C PRO A 238 -13.27 -8.65 -6.59
N GLU A 239 -14.23 -9.09 -7.40
CA GLU A 239 -14.74 -10.48 -7.37
C GLU A 239 -13.64 -11.53 -7.58
N ASN A 240 -12.61 -11.20 -8.36
CA ASN A 240 -11.47 -12.09 -8.57
C ASN A 240 -10.67 -12.33 -7.29
N LEU A 241 -10.55 -11.34 -6.39
CA LEU A 241 -9.89 -11.53 -5.09
C LEU A 241 -10.76 -12.39 -4.17
N LYS A 242 -12.06 -12.10 -4.08
CA LYS A 242 -13.03 -12.90 -3.30
C LYS A 242 -13.05 -14.37 -3.75
N SER A 243 -13.03 -14.60 -5.06
CA SER A 243 -13.01 -15.93 -5.65
C SER A 243 -11.70 -16.67 -5.40
N LYS A 244 -10.58 -15.94 -5.28
CA LYS A 244 -9.27 -16.52 -4.96
C LYS A 244 -9.15 -16.92 -3.48
N LEU A 245 -9.84 -16.20 -2.60
CA LEU A 245 -9.83 -16.39 -1.15
C LEU A 245 -11.24 -16.75 -0.61
N PRO A 246 -11.91 -17.80 -1.13
CA PRO A 246 -13.32 -18.05 -0.84
C PRO A 246 -13.59 -18.52 0.60
N HIS A 247 -12.54 -18.85 1.33
CA HIS A 247 -12.59 -19.28 2.72
C HIS A 247 -12.56 -18.11 3.71
N LEU A 248 -12.23 -16.90 3.26
CA LEU A 248 -12.21 -15.70 4.09
C LEU A 248 -13.60 -15.04 4.12
N GLU A 249 -13.94 -14.44 5.27
CA GLU A 249 -15.18 -13.72 5.43
C GLU A 249 -15.14 -12.39 4.66
N VAL A 250 -16.19 -12.12 3.90
CA VAL A 250 -16.40 -10.82 3.23
C VAL A 250 -17.25 -9.93 4.14
N ILE A 251 -16.74 -8.75 4.47
CA ILE A 251 -17.41 -7.80 5.36
C ILE A 251 -18.06 -6.65 4.58
N SER A 252 -18.70 -5.70 5.28
CA SER A 252 -19.26 -4.49 4.68
C SER A 252 -18.21 -3.66 3.94
N THR A 253 -18.67 -2.73 3.10
CA THR A 253 -17.78 -1.88 2.31
C THR A 253 -17.06 -0.84 3.18
N ASN A 254 -15.99 -0.25 2.66
CA ASN A 254 -15.30 0.88 3.25
C ASN A 254 -16.21 2.11 3.48
N ASN A 255 -17.16 2.37 2.57
CA ASN A 255 -18.14 3.46 2.71
C ASN A 255 -19.14 3.24 3.85
N GLU A 256 -19.27 2.01 4.33
CA GLU A 256 -20.14 1.65 5.44
C GLU A 256 -19.36 1.49 6.76
N ASP A 257 -18.10 1.94 6.82
CA ASP A 257 -17.21 1.74 7.97
C ASP A 257 -17.05 0.26 8.34
N GLY A 258 -16.97 -0.62 7.33
CA GLY A 258 -16.97 -2.07 7.52
C GLY A 258 -15.91 -2.57 8.51
N VAL A 259 -14.68 -2.03 8.42
CA VAL A 259 -13.57 -2.35 9.33
C VAL A 259 -13.94 -2.03 10.79
N ALA A 260 -14.38 -0.80 11.05
CA ALA A 260 -14.69 -0.32 12.39
C ALA A 260 -15.88 -1.06 13.02
N LYS A 261 -16.96 -1.25 12.25
CA LYS A 261 -18.15 -2.00 12.71
C LYS A 261 -17.80 -3.45 13.02
N TYR A 262 -16.94 -4.08 12.20
CA TYR A 262 -16.49 -5.44 12.46
C TYR A 262 -15.68 -5.52 13.76
N LEU A 263 -14.69 -4.64 13.94
CA LEU A 263 -13.84 -4.60 15.13
C LEU A 263 -14.65 -4.38 16.40
N LEU A 264 -15.59 -3.43 16.40
CA LEU A 264 -16.48 -3.15 17.53
C LEU A 264 -17.25 -4.41 17.95
N ARG A 265 -17.90 -5.08 16.98
CA ARG A 265 -18.69 -6.30 17.23
C ARG A 265 -17.81 -7.47 17.66
N LYS A 266 -16.67 -7.67 17.01
CA LYS A 266 -15.80 -8.85 17.20
C LYS A 266 -15.04 -8.80 18.52
N LEU A 267 -14.56 -7.62 18.89
CA LEU A 267 -13.73 -7.42 20.07
C LEU A 267 -14.57 -6.98 21.29
N GLU A 268 -15.88 -6.82 21.12
CA GLU A 268 -16.84 -6.36 22.13
C GLU A 268 -16.32 -5.10 22.84
N LEU A 269 -15.83 -4.14 22.05
CA LEU A 269 -15.46 -2.83 22.57
C LEU A 269 -16.72 -2.18 23.16
N ALA A 270 -16.61 -1.49 24.29
CA ALA A 270 -17.75 -0.91 24.98
C ALA A 270 -18.56 -0.02 24.01
N SER A 271 -19.89 -0.17 24.01
CA SER A 271 -20.82 0.50 23.09
C SER A 271 -20.93 2.02 23.27
N GLU A 272 -20.05 2.64 24.06
CA GLU A 272 -20.03 4.08 24.36
C GLU A 272 -19.13 4.89 23.40
N ILE A 273 -18.85 4.33 22.20
CA ILE A 273 -18.06 4.95 21.12
C ILE A 273 -18.95 5.76 20.18
#